data_AF-A0A2J8RIP7-F1
#
_entry.id   AF-A0A2J8RIP7-F1
#
_cell.length_a   1.000
_cell.length_b   1.000
_cell.length_c   1.000
_cell.angle_alpha   90.00
_cell.angle_beta   90.00
_cell.angle_gamma   90.00
#
_symmetry.space_group_name_H-M   'P 1'
#
loop_
_entity.id
_entity.type
_entity.pdbx_description
1 polymer ?
#
loop_
_entity_poly.entity_id
_entity_poly.type
_entity_poly.pdbx_seq_one_letter_code
_entity_poly.pdbx_strand_id
1 'polypeptide(L)'
;FLHELAQIPNFAERAQCIIFRSVFAEGITSLHRKVEIITRASKGLLHMKSVKDILALILAFGNYMNGGNRTRGQADGYSLEILPKLKDVKSRDNGINLVDYVVKYYLRYYDQEAGTEKSVFPLPEPQDFFLASQVKFEDLIKDLRKLKRQLEASEKQMVVVCKESPKEYLQPFKDKLEEFFQKDHPFPMSACHASVGVKHLFLLESAQQRDFLRNGKRLPHSHQTDPT
;
A
#
# COMPACT_ATOMS: atom_id res chain seq x y z
N PHE A 1 -21.78 18.26 40.68
CA PHE A 1 -21.25 17.50 39.52
C PHE A 1 -22.31 16.68 38.77
N LEU A 2 -22.63 15.41 39.15
CA LEU A 2 -23.54 14.58 38.34
C LEU A 2 -24.94 15.20 38.13
N HIS A 3 -25.46 15.89 39.15
CA HIS A 3 -26.70 16.65 39.05
C HIS A 3 -26.62 17.77 38.01
N GLU A 4 -25.51 18.51 37.96
CA GLU A 4 -25.31 19.60 36.99
C GLU A 4 -25.21 19.05 35.56
N LEU A 5 -24.54 17.91 35.36
CA LEU A 5 -24.49 17.25 34.05
C LEU A 5 -25.87 16.77 33.59
N ALA A 6 -26.69 16.26 34.51
CA ALA A 6 -28.04 15.79 34.21
C ALA A 6 -28.99 16.93 33.78
N GLN A 7 -28.67 18.18 34.12
CA GLN A 7 -29.44 19.34 33.65
C GLN A 7 -29.12 19.73 32.20
N ILE A 8 -28.05 19.20 31.60
CA ILE A 8 -27.68 19.49 30.20
C ILE A 8 -28.52 18.61 29.27
N PRO A 9 -29.34 19.18 28.37
CA PRO A 9 -30.14 18.40 27.43
C PRO A 9 -29.26 17.55 26.50
N ASN A 10 -29.59 16.26 26.36
CA ASN A 10 -28.85 15.30 25.53
C ASN A 10 -27.33 15.27 25.84
N PHE A 11 -26.96 15.36 27.12
CA PHE A 11 -25.56 15.41 27.56
C PHE A 11 -24.72 14.26 26.98
N ALA A 12 -25.25 13.03 26.99
CA ALA A 12 -24.54 11.85 26.53
C ALA A 12 -24.18 11.94 25.03
N GLU A 13 -25.15 12.31 24.19
CA GLU A 13 -24.97 12.49 22.75
C GLU A 13 -23.98 13.62 22.46
N ARG A 14 -24.08 14.73 23.21
CA ARG A 14 -23.14 15.86 23.08
C ARG A 14 -21.71 15.44 23.41
N ALA A 15 -21.52 14.75 24.54
CA ALA A 15 -20.22 14.28 24.97
C ALA A 15 -19.61 13.31 23.94
N GLN A 16 -20.41 12.38 23.41
CA GLN A 16 -19.96 11.42 22.40
C GLN A 16 -19.49 12.12 21.10
N CYS A 17 -20.23 13.12 20.62
CA CYS A 17 -19.82 13.88 19.44
C CYS A 17 -18.54 14.70 19.68
N ILE A 18 -18.42 15.33 20.86
CA ILE A 18 -17.24 16.14 21.23
C ILE A 18 -16.00 15.25 21.31
N ILE A 19 -16.11 14.09 21.98
CA ILE A 19 -15.03 13.11 22.08
C ILE A 19 -14.65 12.62 20.68
N PHE A 20 -15.63 12.22 19.85
CA PHE A 20 -15.36 11.76 18.50
C PHE A 20 -14.62 12.81 17.66
N ARG A 21 -15.10 14.06 17.66
CA ARG A 21 -14.46 15.18 16.96
C ARG A 21 -13.01 15.37 17.40
N SER A 22 -12.71 15.19 18.68
CA SER A 22 -11.35 15.34 19.21
C SER A 22 -10.37 14.26 18.72
N VAL A 23 -10.85 13.04 18.46
CA VAL A 23 -10.00 11.89 18.06
C VAL A 23 -10.04 11.57 16.56
N PHE A 24 -11.01 12.12 15.82
CA PHE A 24 -11.21 11.80 14.40
C PHE A 24 -9.99 12.19 13.54
N ALA A 25 -9.44 13.38 13.77
CA ALA A 25 -8.30 13.91 13.02
C ALA A 25 -7.05 13.02 13.17
N GLU A 26 -6.80 12.50 14.37
CA GLU A 26 -5.71 11.56 14.63
C GLU A 26 -5.95 10.22 13.91
N GLY A 27 -7.17 9.69 14.03
CA GLY A 27 -7.55 8.43 13.39
C GLY A 27 -7.38 8.45 11.87
N ILE A 28 -7.86 9.50 11.19
CA ILE A 28 -7.74 9.63 9.74
C ILE A 28 -6.29 9.88 9.30
N THR A 29 -5.53 10.69 10.05
CA THR A 29 -4.11 10.96 9.76
C THR A 29 -3.27 9.68 9.87
N SER A 30 -3.54 8.85 10.88
CA SER A 30 -2.89 7.56 11.05
C SER A 30 -3.13 6.62 9.86
N LEU A 31 -4.39 6.54 9.38
CA LEU A 31 -4.74 5.77 8.19
C LEU A 31 -4.04 6.30 6.94
N HIS A 32 -4.03 7.62 6.75
CA HIS A 32 -3.39 8.26 5.60
C HIS A 32 -1.90 7.91 5.53
N ARG A 33 -1.16 8.05 6.65
CA ARG A 33 0.28 7.73 6.72
C ARG A 33 0.58 6.30 6.32
N LYS A 34 -0.20 5.33 6.82
CA LYS A 34 -0.05 3.91 6.47
C LYS A 34 -0.25 3.67 4.96
N VAL A 35 -1.25 4.31 4.36
CA VAL A 35 -1.53 4.20 2.91
C VAL A 35 -0.43 4.85 2.08
N GLU A 36 0.08 6.00 2.52
CA GLU A 36 1.16 6.73 1.86
C GLU A 36 2.46 5.91 1.81
N ILE A 37 2.81 5.26 2.93
CA ILE A 37 3.97 4.35 3.02
C ILE A 37 3.87 3.24 1.96
N ILE A 38 2.74 2.54 1.90
CA ILE A 38 2.52 1.47 0.90
C ILE A 38 2.60 2.05 -0.51
N THR A 39 1.94 3.18 -0.76
CA THR A 39 1.89 3.81 -2.08
C THR A 39 3.27 4.21 -2.56
N ARG A 40 4.12 4.76 -1.69
CA ARG A 40 5.50 5.15 -2.01
C ARG A 40 6.32 3.92 -2.38
N ALA A 41 6.29 2.88 -1.55
CA ALA A 41 7.02 1.63 -1.81
C ALA A 41 6.57 0.96 -3.12
N SER A 42 5.25 0.86 -3.36
CA SER A 42 4.70 0.28 -4.59
C SER A 42 5.06 1.09 -5.84
N LYS A 43 5.00 2.43 -5.78
CA LYS A 43 5.41 3.29 -6.90
C LYS A 43 6.90 3.12 -7.21
N GLY A 44 7.75 3.05 -6.18
CA GLY A 44 9.18 2.77 -6.34
C GLY A 44 9.40 1.47 -7.10
N LEU A 45 8.76 0.39 -6.68
CA LEU A 45 8.85 -0.92 -7.34
C LEU A 45 8.36 -0.94 -8.80
N LEU A 46 7.25 -0.26 -9.09
CA LEU A 46 6.61 -0.32 -10.41
C LEU A 46 7.25 0.64 -11.44
N HIS A 47 7.75 1.78 -10.99
CA HIS A 47 8.15 2.87 -11.87
C HIS A 47 9.65 3.15 -11.90
N MET A 48 10.43 2.76 -10.90
CA MET A 48 11.89 2.95 -10.95
C MET A 48 12.50 2.10 -12.07
N LYS A 49 13.17 2.76 -13.01
CA LYS A 49 13.88 2.09 -14.11
C LYS A 49 14.95 1.13 -13.57
N SER A 50 15.69 1.57 -12.55
CA SER A 50 16.76 0.81 -11.92
C SER A 50 16.30 -0.54 -11.33
N VAL A 51 15.10 -0.59 -10.74
CA VAL A 51 14.48 -1.84 -10.28
C VAL A 51 14.27 -2.80 -11.47
N LYS A 52 13.73 -2.30 -12.58
CA LYS A 52 13.50 -3.11 -13.80
C LYS A 52 14.82 -3.61 -14.40
N ASP A 53 15.83 -2.77 -14.44
CA ASP A 53 17.17 -3.11 -14.92
C ASP A 53 17.78 -4.25 -14.08
N ILE A 54 17.69 -4.17 -12.74
CA ILE A 54 18.19 -5.21 -11.83
C ILE A 54 17.43 -6.53 -12.04
N LEU A 55 16.10 -6.48 -12.14
CA LEU A 55 15.31 -7.68 -12.38
C LEU A 55 15.64 -8.32 -13.75
N ALA A 56 15.87 -7.50 -14.77
CA ALA A 56 16.30 -7.96 -16.08
C ALA A 56 17.71 -8.59 -16.05
N LEU A 57 18.65 -8.03 -15.29
CA LEU A 57 19.98 -8.61 -15.09
C LEU A 57 19.89 -10.00 -14.44
N ILE A 58 19.07 -10.13 -13.39
CA ILE A 58 18.86 -11.42 -12.71
C ILE A 58 18.26 -12.44 -13.69
N LEU A 59 17.30 -12.02 -14.53
CA LEU A 59 16.72 -12.88 -15.56
C LEU A 59 17.78 -13.32 -16.58
N ALA A 60 18.59 -12.38 -17.08
CA ALA A 60 19.63 -12.65 -18.07
C ALA A 60 20.69 -13.62 -17.54
N PHE A 61 21.19 -13.39 -16.31
CA PHE A 61 22.14 -14.31 -15.67
C PHE A 61 21.50 -15.67 -15.38
N GLY A 62 20.25 -15.69 -14.91
CA GLY A 62 19.51 -16.92 -14.68
C GLY A 62 19.37 -17.76 -15.97
N ASN A 63 19.00 -17.13 -17.08
CA ASN A 63 18.88 -17.80 -18.38
C ASN A 63 20.23 -18.30 -18.88
N TYR A 64 21.30 -17.50 -18.76
CA TYR A 64 22.64 -17.91 -19.15
C TYR A 64 23.14 -19.12 -18.33
N MET A 65 23.02 -19.05 -17.00
CA MET A 65 23.48 -20.11 -16.09
C MET A 65 22.69 -21.41 -16.24
N ASN A 66 21.41 -21.32 -16.59
CA ASN A 66 20.55 -22.49 -16.81
C ASN A 66 20.44 -22.88 -18.29
N GLY A 67 21.32 -22.34 -19.16
CA GLY A 67 21.36 -22.64 -20.58
C GLY A 67 21.42 -24.15 -20.86
N GLY A 68 20.65 -24.60 -21.85
CA GLY A 68 20.50 -26.03 -22.17
C GLY A 68 19.39 -26.74 -21.37
N ASN A 69 18.89 -26.16 -20.28
CA ASN A 69 17.68 -26.65 -19.62
C ASN A 69 16.42 -26.04 -20.26
N ARG A 70 15.63 -26.87 -20.94
CA ARG A 70 14.43 -26.45 -21.69
C ARG A 70 13.35 -25.77 -20.83
N THR A 71 13.35 -25.96 -19.51
CA THR A 71 12.38 -25.35 -18.58
C THR A 71 12.94 -24.20 -17.75
N ARG A 72 14.27 -24.00 -17.72
CA ARG A 72 14.93 -23.02 -16.82
C ARG A 72 15.84 -22.02 -17.52
N GLY A 73 16.34 -22.33 -18.71
CA GLY A 73 17.30 -21.49 -19.43
C GLY A 73 16.71 -20.53 -20.46
N GLN A 74 15.38 -20.51 -20.63
CA GLN A 74 14.66 -19.71 -21.62
C GLN A 74 13.38 -19.11 -20.99
N ALA A 75 13.53 -18.51 -19.80
CA ALA A 75 12.42 -17.92 -19.08
C ALA A 75 12.19 -16.46 -19.51
N ASP A 76 10.92 -16.05 -19.57
CA ASP A 76 10.50 -14.66 -19.77
C ASP A 76 10.38 -13.87 -18.44
N GLY A 77 10.50 -14.58 -17.31
CA GLY A 77 10.39 -14.01 -15.97
C GLY A 77 10.58 -15.06 -14.89
N TYR A 78 10.56 -14.62 -13.64
CA TYR A 78 10.72 -15.48 -12.47
C TYR A 78 9.87 -14.99 -11.30
N SER A 79 9.51 -15.91 -10.40
CA SER A 79 8.85 -15.54 -9.14
C SER A 79 9.83 -14.82 -8.20
N LEU A 80 9.39 -13.74 -7.56
CA LEU A 80 10.23 -12.95 -6.63
C LEU A 80 10.74 -13.76 -5.42
N GLU A 81 10.13 -14.91 -5.13
CA GLU A 81 10.58 -15.85 -4.10
C GLU A 81 11.99 -16.41 -4.34
N ILE A 82 12.52 -16.29 -5.56
CA ILE A 82 13.89 -16.68 -5.89
C ILE A 82 14.93 -15.66 -5.43
N LEU A 83 14.54 -14.40 -5.20
CA LEU A 83 15.48 -13.32 -4.86
C LEU A 83 16.33 -13.62 -3.62
N PRO A 84 15.76 -14.12 -2.50
CA PRO A 84 16.56 -14.49 -1.33
C PRO A 84 17.52 -15.67 -1.57
N LYS A 85 17.27 -16.50 -2.59
CA LYS A 85 18.07 -17.69 -2.93
C LYS A 85 19.28 -17.36 -3.79
N LEU A 86 19.35 -16.15 -4.37
CA LEU A 86 20.49 -15.72 -5.19
C LEU A 86 21.81 -15.72 -4.38
N LYS A 87 21.74 -15.48 -3.07
CA LYS A 87 22.90 -15.53 -2.17
C LYS A 87 23.53 -16.93 -2.06
N ASP A 88 22.76 -17.97 -2.34
CA ASP A 88 23.19 -19.36 -2.22
C ASP A 88 23.94 -19.83 -3.48
N VAL A 89 23.81 -19.08 -4.58
CA VAL A 89 24.54 -19.30 -5.82
C VAL A 89 25.89 -18.59 -5.74
N LYS A 90 26.98 -19.37 -5.71
CA LYS A 90 28.34 -18.87 -5.50
C LYS A 90 29.24 -19.10 -6.70
N SER A 91 30.29 -18.28 -6.79
CA SER A 91 31.40 -18.53 -7.70
C SER A 91 32.11 -19.86 -7.36
N ARG A 92 32.87 -20.40 -8.31
CA ARG A 92 33.57 -21.69 -8.15
C ARG A 92 34.52 -21.72 -6.94
N ASP A 93 35.11 -20.58 -6.62
CA ASP A 93 36.02 -20.38 -5.49
C ASP A 93 35.30 -19.91 -4.21
N ASN A 94 33.96 -19.81 -4.23
CA ASN A 94 33.13 -19.30 -3.13
C ASN A 94 33.46 -17.86 -2.68
N GLY A 95 34.21 -17.09 -3.46
CA GLY A 95 34.64 -15.72 -3.12
C GLY A 95 33.53 -14.68 -3.24
N ILE A 96 32.56 -14.87 -4.13
CA ILE A 96 31.40 -13.98 -4.31
C ILE A 96 30.11 -14.80 -4.56
N ASN A 97 28.97 -14.25 -4.19
CA ASN A 97 27.66 -14.80 -4.56
C ASN A 97 27.04 -14.04 -5.75
N LEU A 98 25.93 -14.57 -6.29
CA LEU A 98 25.27 -13.99 -7.46
C LEU A 98 24.68 -12.58 -7.18
N VAL A 99 24.27 -12.29 -5.94
CA VAL A 99 23.84 -10.93 -5.56
C VAL A 99 25.02 -9.96 -5.66
N ASP A 100 26.19 -10.32 -5.11
CA ASP A 100 27.39 -9.49 -5.20
C ASP A 100 27.77 -9.24 -6.66
N TYR A 101 27.65 -10.27 -7.51
CA TYR A 101 27.93 -10.16 -8.94
C TYR A 101 26.96 -9.23 -9.66
N VAL A 102 25.65 -9.33 -9.38
CA VAL A 102 24.61 -8.44 -9.95
C VAL A 102 24.89 -6.99 -9.56
N VAL A 103 25.21 -6.71 -8.30
CA VAL A 103 25.53 -5.36 -7.83
C VAL A 103 26.75 -4.81 -8.54
N LYS A 104 27.85 -5.59 -8.61
CA LYS A 104 29.07 -5.18 -9.33
C LYS A 104 28.81 -4.92 -10.81
N TYR A 105 28.01 -5.75 -11.45
CA TYR A 105 27.67 -5.58 -12.87
C TYR A 105 26.81 -4.34 -13.08
N TYR A 106 25.80 -4.13 -12.23
CA TYR A 106 24.95 -2.93 -12.29
C TYR A 106 25.78 -1.66 -12.16
N LEU A 107 26.62 -1.55 -11.13
CA LEU A 107 27.47 -0.38 -10.92
C LEU A 107 28.44 -0.15 -12.10
N ARG A 108 28.96 -1.21 -12.72
CA ARG A 108 29.92 -1.07 -13.82
C ARG A 108 29.28 -0.62 -15.14
N TYR A 109 28.04 -1.03 -15.41
CA TYR A 109 27.44 -0.89 -16.75
C TYR A 109 26.16 -0.03 -16.79
N TYR A 110 25.48 0.18 -15.67
CA TYR A 110 24.23 0.93 -15.59
C TYR A 110 24.37 2.24 -14.82
N ASP A 111 25.23 2.30 -13.81
CA ASP A 111 25.50 3.52 -13.05
C ASP A 111 26.71 4.26 -13.64
N GLN A 112 26.45 5.34 -14.37
CA GLN A 112 27.50 6.16 -14.98
C GLN A 112 28.31 6.95 -13.94
N GLU A 113 27.74 7.17 -12.76
CA GLU A 113 28.33 7.94 -11.68
C GLU A 113 28.91 7.02 -10.58
N ALA A 114 29.02 5.72 -10.84
CA ALA A 114 29.51 4.73 -9.89
C ALA A 114 30.90 5.12 -9.35
N GLY A 115 31.04 5.10 -8.02
CA GLY A 115 32.28 5.49 -7.33
C GLY A 115 32.42 7.00 -7.08
N THR A 116 31.41 7.79 -7.42
CA THR A 116 31.31 9.23 -7.07
C THR A 116 30.21 9.49 -6.04
N GLU A 117 30.18 10.70 -5.46
CA GLU A 117 29.12 11.15 -4.56
C GLU A 117 27.74 11.27 -5.23
N LYS A 118 27.68 11.24 -6.57
CA LYS A 118 26.44 11.33 -7.34
C LYS A 118 25.80 9.97 -7.62
N SER A 119 26.47 8.86 -7.28
CA SER A 119 25.89 7.53 -7.39
C SER A 119 24.67 7.42 -6.47
N VAL A 120 23.54 6.99 -7.03
CA VAL A 120 22.27 6.84 -6.30
C VAL A 120 21.98 5.37 -6.11
N PHE A 121 21.53 5.01 -4.91
CA PHE A 121 21.11 3.64 -4.62
C PHE A 121 19.98 3.22 -5.58
N PRO A 122 20.13 2.11 -6.35
CA PRO A 122 19.24 1.80 -7.47
C PRO A 122 17.92 1.14 -7.06
N LEU A 123 17.62 1.06 -5.77
CA LEU A 123 16.39 0.47 -5.24
C LEU A 123 15.70 1.47 -4.31
N PRO A 124 14.39 1.30 -4.03
CA PRO A 124 13.76 2.09 -2.99
C PRO A 124 14.47 1.95 -1.65
N GLU A 125 14.42 3.00 -0.83
CA GLU A 125 15.04 3.03 0.49
C GLU A 125 14.62 1.79 1.33
N PRO A 126 15.56 1.05 1.93
CA PRO A 126 15.23 -0.13 2.73
C PRO A 126 14.25 0.15 3.86
N GLN A 127 14.33 1.36 4.45
CA GLN A 127 13.43 1.80 5.50
C GLN A 127 11.97 1.91 5.01
N ASP A 128 11.75 2.39 3.78
CA ASP A 128 10.41 2.50 3.20
C ASP A 128 9.78 1.12 3.01
N PHE A 129 10.59 0.15 2.57
CA PHE A 129 10.18 -1.25 2.46
C PHE A 129 9.83 -1.87 3.79
N PHE A 130 10.68 -1.66 4.80
CA PHE A 130 10.44 -2.17 6.13
C PHE A 130 9.13 -1.61 6.71
N LEU A 131 8.91 -0.30 6.59
CA LEU A 131 7.67 0.33 7.03
C LEU A 131 6.46 -0.21 6.27
N ALA A 132 6.55 -0.36 4.94
CA ALA A 132 5.46 -0.90 4.13
C ALA A 132 5.14 -2.35 4.51
N SER A 133 6.14 -3.18 4.82
CA SER A 133 5.93 -4.57 5.23
C SER A 133 5.24 -4.71 6.59
N GLN A 134 5.32 -3.68 7.45
CA GLN A 134 4.60 -3.67 8.73
C GLN A 134 3.11 -3.32 8.58
N VAL A 135 2.68 -2.78 7.45
CA VAL A 135 1.28 -2.38 7.26
C VAL A 135 0.44 -3.57 6.82
N LYS A 136 -0.52 -3.97 7.66
CA LYS A 136 -1.51 -5.00 7.33
C LYS A 136 -2.77 -4.38 6.72
N PHE A 137 -3.17 -4.89 5.55
CA PHE A 137 -4.38 -4.42 4.87
C PHE A 137 -5.66 -4.70 5.66
N GLU A 138 -5.71 -5.82 6.38
CA GLU A 138 -6.85 -6.17 7.24
C GLU A 138 -7.08 -5.11 8.33
N ASP A 139 -5.99 -4.66 8.97
CA ASP A 139 -6.03 -3.62 10.00
C ASP A 139 -6.46 -2.28 9.41
N LEU A 140 -5.94 -1.89 8.23
CA LEU A 140 -6.36 -0.69 7.51
C LEU A 140 -7.88 -0.69 7.23
N ILE A 141 -8.40 -1.79 6.71
CA ILE A 141 -9.82 -1.93 6.39
C ILE A 141 -10.67 -1.87 7.67
N LYS A 142 -10.22 -2.53 8.74
CA LYS A 142 -10.90 -2.54 10.03
C LYS A 142 -10.94 -1.14 10.65
N ASP A 143 -9.81 -0.43 10.67
CA ASP A 143 -9.69 0.93 11.18
C ASP A 143 -10.58 1.89 10.39
N LEU A 144 -10.57 1.82 9.05
CA LEU A 144 -11.41 2.64 8.19
C LEU A 144 -12.91 2.39 8.43
N ARG A 145 -13.33 1.12 8.53
CA ARG A 145 -14.72 0.76 8.83
C ARG A 145 -15.14 1.26 10.21
N LYS A 146 -14.27 1.15 11.21
CA LYS A 146 -14.51 1.66 12.56
C LYS A 146 -14.71 3.17 12.52
N LEU A 147 -13.80 3.90 11.88
CA LEU A 147 -13.87 5.36 11.78
C LEU A 147 -15.12 5.83 11.04
N LYS A 148 -15.49 5.15 9.95
CA LYS A 148 -16.74 5.40 9.21
C LYS A 148 -17.98 5.21 10.08
N ARG A 149 -18.07 4.10 10.83
CA ARG A 149 -19.20 3.85 11.73
C ARG A 149 -19.29 4.89 12.85
N GLN A 150 -18.16 5.30 13.40
CA GLN A 150 -18.11 6.34 14.43
C GLN A 150 -18.54 7.71 13.89
N LEU A 151 -18.15 8.04 12.65
CA LEU A 151 -18.59 9.26 11.96
C LEU A 151 -20.10 9.27 11.76
N GLU A 152 -20.67 8.20 11.19
CA GLU A 152 -22.12 8.06 10.97
C GLU A 152 -22.91 8.10 12.29
N ALA A 153 -22.37 7.51 13.35
CA ALA A 153 -22.98 7.56 14.68
C ALA A 153 -22.96 8.98 15.26
N SER A 154 -21.84 9.70 15.14
CA SER A 154 -21.72 11.08 15.62
C SER A 154 -22.62 12.04 14.84
N GLU A 155 -22.78 11.83 13.53
CA GLU A 155 -23.72 12.62 12.71
C GLU A 155 -25.17 12.40 13.15
N LYS A 156 -25.57 11.15 13.38
CA LYS A 156 -26.91 10.84 13.92
C LYS A 156 -27.15 11.47 15.28
N GLN A 157 -26.17 11.41 16.18
CA GLN A 157 -26.26 12.01 17.51
C GLN A 157 -26.39 13.52 17.45
N MET A 158 -25.63 14.18 16.58
CA MET A 158 -25.77 15.61 16.33
C MET A 158 -27.19 15.97 15.88
N VAL A 159 -27.77 15.19 14.95
CA VAL A 159 -29.15 15.41 14.48
C VAL A 159 -30.17 15.25 15.61
N VAL A 160 -30.00 14.27 16.48
CA VAL A 160 -30.86 14.07 17.67
C VAL A 160 -30.78 15.28 18.60
N VAL A 161 -29.57 15.71 18.98
CA VAL A 161 -29.35 16.90 19.83
C VAL A 161 -29.98 18.14 19.20
N CYS A 162 -29.80 18.35 17.89
CA CYS A 162 -30.33 19.52 17.20
C CYS A 162 -31.87 19.54 17.11
N LYS A 163 -32.52 18.37 17.16
CA LYS A 163 -33.99 18.25 17.10
C LYS A 163 -34.65 18.31 18.48
N GLU A 164 -34.04 17.68 19.48
CA GLU A 164 -34.65 17.47 20.79
C GLU A 164 -34.29 18.54 21.82
N SER A 165 -33.14 19.21 21.67
CA SER A 165 -32.73 20.26 22.60
C SER A 165 -33.47 21.59 22.34
N PRO A 166 -33.84 22.34 23.39
CA PRO A 166 -34.38 23.70 23.23
C PRO A 166 -33.38 24.64 22.53
N LYS A 167 -33.90 25.62 21.78
CA LYS A 167 -33.08 26.53 20.95
C LYS A 167 -31.98 27.26 21.74
N GLU A 168 -32.26 27.62 22.98
CA GLU A 168 -31.32 28.30 23.89
C GLU A 168 -30.11 27.42 24.28
N TYR A 169 -30.23 26.09 24.22
CA TYR A 169 -29.15 25.14 24.53
C TYR A 169 -28.47 24.55 23.28
N LEU A 170 -28.81 25.01 22.08
CA LEU A 170 -28.20 24.47 20.85
C LEU A 170 -26.76 24.94 20.63
N GLN A 171 -26.46 26.18 21.01
CA GLN A 171 -25.14 26.76 20.77
C GLN A 171 -24.21 26.61 21.98
N PRO A 172 -22.90 26.48 21.77
CA PRO A 172 -22.16 26.49 20.49
C PRO A 172 -22.06 25.12 19.80
N PHE A 173 -22.74 24.09 20.32
CA PHE A 173 -22.61 22.71 19.87
C PHE A 173 -22.97 22.55 18.38
N LYS A 174 -24.11 23.11 17.96
CA LYS A 174 -24.59 23.01 16.59
C LYS A 174 -23.59 23.60 15.61
N ASP A 175 -23.19 24.85 15.79
CA ASP A 175 -22.28 25.53 14.85
C ASP A 175 -20.94 24.80 14.73
N LYS A 176 -20.39 24.33 15.86
CA LYS A 176 -19.09 23.64 15.87
C LYS A 176 -19.11 22.25 15.24
N LEU A 177 -20.23 21.54 15.30
CA LEU A 177 -20.35 20.27 14.60
C LEU A 177 -20.74 20.46 13.13
N GLU A 178 -21.59 21.43 12.80
CA GLU A 178 -21.86 21.77 11.39
C GLU A 178 -20.55 22.15 10.68
N GLU A 179 -19.70 22.98 11.30
CA GLU A 179 -18.35 23.29 10.80
C GLU A 179 -17.49 22.03 10.59
N PHE A 180 -17.56 21.06 11.51
CA PHE A 180 -16.81 19.81 11.41
C PHE A 180 -17.31 18.87 10.31
N PHE A 181 -18.62 18.80 10.07
CA PHE A 181 -19.23 17.95 9.04
C PHE A 181 -19.33 18.63 7.66
N GLN A 182 -19.04 19.93 7.55
CA GLN A 182 -18.99 20.63 6.27
C GLN A 182 -17.91 20.04 5.33
N LYS A 183 -18.25 19.97 4.04
CA LYS A 183 -17.44 19.33 2.98
C LYS A 183 -16.07 19.99 2.75
N ASP A 184 -15.89 21.23 3.19
CA ASP A 184 -14.69 22.04 2.94
C ASP A 184 -13.61 21.90 4.03
N HIS A 185 -13.82 21.06 5.05
CA HIS A 185 -12.78 20.74 6.02
C HIS A 185 -11.63 19.98 5.33
N PRO A 186 -10.34 20.26 5.60
CA PRO A 186 -9.17 19.64 4.93
C PRO A 186 -9.03 18.12 5.09
N PHE A 187 -9.94 17.47 5.80
CA PHE A 187 -10.01 16.01 5.99
C PHE A 187 -11.32 15.44 5.45
N PRO A 188 -11.77 15.78 4.22
CA PRO A 188 -13.04 15.27 3.78
C PRO A 188 -12.88 13.76 3.53
N MET A 189 -13.82 12.96 4.02
CA MET A 189 -13.90 11.53 3.71
C MET A 189 -13.84 11.26 2.20
N SER A 190 -14.20 12.24 1.35
CA SER A 190 -14.03 12.17 -0.11
C SER A 190 -12.56 12.10 -0.54
N ALA A 191 -11.65 12.82 0.14
CA ALA A 191 -10.21 12.69 -0.06
C ALA A 191 -9.71 11.35 0.46
N CYS A 192 -10.34 10.75 1.47
CA CYS A 192 -9.99 9.39 1.89
C CYS A 192 -10.48 8.34 0.87
N HIS A 193 -11.65 8.53 0.24
CA HIS A 193 -12.08 7.66 -0.87
C HIS A 193 -11.25 7.84 -2.16
N ALA A 194 -10.63 9.01 -2.35
CA ALA A 194 -9.78 9.31 -3.51
C ALA A 194 -8.29 9.00 -3.30
N SER A 195 -7.74 9.24 -2.09
CA SER A 195 -6.34 8.98 -1.70
C SER A 195 -6.13 7.59 -1.12
N VAL A 196 -7.14 6.97 -0.48
CA VAL A 196 -7.09 5.53 -0.27
C VAL A 196 -7.41 4.92 -1.63
N GLY A 197 -6.35 4.68 -2.40
CA GLY A 197 -6.35 3.89 -3.63
C GLY A 197 -6.74 2.44 -3.38
N VAL A 198 -7.85 2.20 -2.67
CA VAL A 198 -8.52 0.90 -2.57
C VAL A 198 -8.90 0.42 -3.97
N LYS A 199 -9.11 1.31 -4.95
CA LYS A 199 -9.23 0.90 -6.36
C LYS A 199 -7.96 0.25 -6.88
N HIS A 200 -6.77 0.73 -6.52
CA HIS A 200 -5.51 0.13 -6.95
C HIS A 200 -5.21 -1.17 -6.18
N LEU A 201 -5.62 -1.24 -4.91
CA LEU A 201 -5.52 -2.46 -4.11
C LEU A 201 -6.50 -3.54 -4.57
N PHE A 202 -7.76 -3.19 -4.86
CA PHE A 202 -8.74 -4.07 -5.50
C PHE A 202 -8.32 -4.44 -6.92
N LEU A 203 -7.68 -3.54 -7.69
CA LEU A 203 -7.16 -3.87 -9.01
C LEU A 203 -5.98 -4.84 -8.93
N LEU A 204 -5.12 -4.74 -7.90
CA LEU A 204 -4.03 -5.70 -7.67
C LEU A 204 -4.56 -7.06 -7.24
N GLU A 205 -5.54 -7.12 -6.34
CA GLU A 205 -6.24 -8.37 -6.00
C GLU A 205 -6.97 -8.94 -7.23
N SER A 206 -7.66 -8.11 -8.00
CA SER A 206 -8.38 -8.52 -9.23
C SER A 206 -7.45 -8.88 -10.38
N ALA A 207 -6.22 -8.35 -10.43
CA ALA A 207 -5.22 -8.67 -11.44
C ALA A 207 -4.49 -9.96 -11.08
N GLN A 208 -4.10 -10.16 -9.81
CA GLN A 208 -3.57 -11.45 -9.35
C GLN A 208 -4.60 -12.58 -9.49
N GLN A 209 -5.89 -12.33 -9.20
CA GLN A 209 -6.94 -13.35 -9.39
C GLN A 209 -7.22 -13.62 -10.88
N ARG A 210 -7.18 -12.60 -11.75
CA ARG A 210 -7.46 -12.76 -13.19
C ARG A 210 -6.30 -13.37 -13.96
N ASP A 211 -5.06 -13.04 -13.66
CA ASP A 211 -3.89 -13.63 -14.32
C ASP A 211 -3.68 -15.09 -13.88
N PHE A 212 -4.00 -15.42 -12.62
CA PHE A 212 -4.01 -16.81 -12.14
C PHE A 212 -5.08 -17.67 -12.82
N LEU A 213 -6.25 -17.10 -13.15
CA LEU A 213 -7.32 -17.79 -13.89
C LEU A 213 -7.10 -17.80 -15.41
N ARG A 214 -6.35 -16.84 -15.98
CA ARG A 214 -6.10 -16.73 -17.42
C ARG A 214 -4.94 -17.60 -17.89
N ASN A 215 -3.90 -17.78 -17.06
CA ASN A 215 -2.74 -18.61 -17.40
C ASN A 215 -2.89 -20.09 -17.00
N GLY A 216 -3.99 -20.47 -16.33
CA GLY A 216 -4.32 -21.85 -15.96
C GLY A 216 -5.06 -22.64 -17.05
N LYS A 217 -5.40 -22.04 -18.21
CA LYS A 217 -6.01 -22.75 -19.34
C LYS A 217 -5.07 -22.76 -20.54
N ARG A 218 -4.47 -23.94 -20.75
CA ARG A 218 -3.71 -24.35 -21.94
C ARG A 218 -4.27 -23.73 -23.23
N LEU A 219 -3.38 -23.21 -24.07
CA LEU A 219 -3.61 -23.13 -25.51
C LEU A 219 -3.19 -24.46 -26.18
N PRO A 220 -3.84 -24.84 -27.28
CA PRO A 220 -3.87 -26.21 -27.78
C PRO A 220 -2.65 -26.56 -28.63
N HIS A 221 -2.28 -27.84 -28.55
CA HIS A 221 -1.39 -28.49 -29.51
C HIS A 221 -1.91 -28.28 -30.93
N SER A 222 -1.05 -27.82 -31.85
CA SER A 222 -1.24 -27.97 -33.28
C SER A 222 -0.04 -28.68 -33.89
N HIS A 223 -0.32 -29.91 -34.32
CA HIS A 223 0.23 -30.69 -35.41
C HIS A 223 1.69 -30.47 -35.84
N GLN A 224 2.50 -31.47 -35.49
CA GLN A 224 3.73 -31.81 -36.19
C GLN A 224 3.36 -32.69 -37.39
N THR A 225 3.67 -32.24 -38.60
CA THR A 225 3.60 -33.03 -39.83
C THR A 225 4.79 -33.98 -39.91
N ASP A 226 4.52 -35.26 -40.17
CA ASP A 226 5.52 -36.30 -40.45
C ASP A 226 6.31 -36.01 -41.74
N PRO A 227 7.61 -36.33 -41.80
CA PRO A 227 8.32 -36.39 -43.06
C PRO A 227 8.28 -37.80 -43.67
N THR A 228 8.13 -37.82 -44.99
CA THR A 228 8.44 -38.95 -45.88
C THR A 228 9.94 -39.07 -46.08
#